data_AF-A0A973JTW7-F1
#
_entry.id   AF-A0A973JTW7-F1
#
_cell.length_a   1.000
_cell.length_b   1.000
_cell.length_c   1.000
_cell.angle_alpha   90.00
_cell.angle_beta   90.00
_cell.angle_gamma   90.00
#
_symmetry.space_group_name_H-M   'P 1'
#
loop_
_entity.id
_entity.type
_entity.pdbx_description
1 polymer ?
#
loop_
_entity_poly.entity_id
_entity_poly.type
_entity_poly.pdbx_seq_one_letter_code
_entity_poly.pdbx_strand_id
1 'polypeptide(L)'
;RGGDRRHAAADGRLFGFPLAELQTCEIRGPGRHVVLRRTALGWELGGDVRDLPEPRSVDRLIEVLQTSERSAGIAGDAGDPAYGLRDPGAWRLEVTTPQGRGDVTIGRRNPVTGHSYARDGDGGEVFVIADGLPSFLATLPDALRARDLWPGYAPAAVDTVRVRGRGAGAAPHSG
;
A
#
# COMPACT_ATOMS: atom_id res chain seq x y z
N ARG A 1 24.92 -1.51 -13.48
CA ARG A 1 24.62 -0.06 -13.64
C ARG A 1 23.32 0.05 -14.44
N GLY A 2 22.17 -0.04 -13.77
CA GLY A 2 20.86 0.20 -14.39
C GLY A 2 20.48 1.65 -14.12
N GLY A 3 20.27 2.44 -15.18
CA GLY A 3 19.86 3.83 -15.04
C GLY A 3 18.48 3.91 -14.41
N ASP A 4 18.37 4.69 -13.35
CA ASP A 4 17.14 5.00 -12.61
C ASP A 4 16.23 5.85 -13.52
N ARG A 5 15.56 5.21 -14.48
CA ARG A 5 14.62 5.90 -15.38
C ARG A 5 13.30 6.08 -14.62
N ARG A 6 13.05 7.30 -14.19
CA ARG A 6 11.72 7.75 -13.78
C ARG A 6 10.85 7.87 -15.02
N HIS A 7 9.78 7.10 -15.09
CA HIS A 7 8.82 7.16 -16.18
C HIS A 7 7.66 8.06 -15.76
N ALA A 8 7.52 9.21 -16.42
CA ALA A 8 6.31 10.02 -16.33
C ALA A 8 5.13 9.19 -16.87
N ALA A 9 3.93 9.36 -16.30
CA ALA A 9 2.78 8.63 -16.80
C ALA A 9 2.36 9.09 -18.19
N ALA A 10 2.27 8.14 -19.11
CA ALA A 10 1.54 8.31 -20.35
C ALA A 10 0.04 8.03 -20.08
N ASP A 11 -0.84 8.72 -20.82
CA ASP A 11 -2.27 8.39 -20.93
C ASP A 11 -3.12 8.52 -19.66
N GLY A 12 -2.76 9.42 -18.74
CA GLY A 12 -3.58 9.70 -17.56
C GLY A 12 -3.59 8.59 -16.51
N ARG A 13 -2.73 7.57 -16.60
CA ARG A 13 -2.58 6.55 -15.54
C ARG A 13 -1.72 7.06 -14.40
N LEU A 14 -1.82 6.45 -13.22
CA LEU A 14 -0.96 6.83 -12.08
C LEU A 14 0.53 6.54 -12.33
N PHE A 15 0.85 5.45 -13.03
CA PHE A 15 2.22 5.10 -13.40
C PHE A 15 2.31 4.80 -14.91
N GLY A 16 3.36 5.31 -15.55
CA GLY A 16 3.60 5.17 -17.00
C GLY A 16 4.17 3.82 -17.44
N PHE A 17 4.08 2.79 -16.60
CA PHE A 17 4.63 1.47 -16.86
C PHE A 17 3.72 0.38 -16.27
N PRO A 18 3.78 -0.86 -16.81
CA PRO A 18 3.00 -1.97 -16.28
C PRO A 18 3.41 -2.32 -14.85
N LEU A 19 2.43 -2.50 -13.97
CA LEU A 19 2.66 -2.99 -12.59
C LEU A 19 2.47 -4.51 -12.46
N ALA A 20 2.24 -5.23 -13.56
CA ALA A 20 2.09 -6.69 -13.53
C ALA A 20 3.34 -7.40 -12.98
N GLU A 21 4.51 -6.78 -13.16
CA GLU A 21 5.80 -7.24 -12.63
C GLU A 21 6.29 -6.38 -11.46
N LEU A 22 5.37 -5.94 -10.60
CA LEU A 22 5.72 -5.20 -9.38
C LEU A 22 6.74 -6.00 -8.55
N GLN A 23 7.85 -5.37 -8.19
CA GLN A 23 8.91 -5.95 -7.37
C GLN A 23 8.89 -5.37 -5.96
N THR A 24 8.72 -4.05 -5.84
CA THR A 24 8.58 -3.38 -4.55
C THR A 24 7.48 -2.34 -4.60
N CYS A 25 6.76 -2.21 -3.49
CA CYS A 25 5.86 -1.11 -3.23
C CYS A 25 6.05 -0.67 -1.79
N GLU A 26 6.57 0.53 -1.59
CA GLU A 26 6.74 1.14 -0.29
C GLU A 26 5.70 2.24 -0.11
N ILE A 27 4.95 2.18 0.98
CA ILE A 27 3.86 3.09 1.30
C ILE A 27 4.15 3.68 2.68
N ARG A 28 4.27 4.99 2.74
CA ARG A 28 4.43 5.76 3.98
C ARG A 28 3.26 6.71 4.12
N GLY A 29 2.73 6.86 5.32
CA GLY A 29 1.64 7.76 5.62
C GLY A 29 1.53 8.10 7.10
N PRO A 30 0.43 8.72 7.53
CA PRO A 30 0.26 9.17 8.91
C PRO A 30 0.31 8.00 9.90
N GLY A 31 1.47 7.84 10.54
CA GLY A 31 1.75 6.80 11.53
C GLY A 31 1.80 5.39 10.95
N ARG A 32 2.05 5.24 9.65
CA ARG A 32 2.03 3.95 8.95
C ARG A 32 3.17 3.84 7.95
N HIS A 33 3.84 2.69 7.96
CA HIS A 33 4.84 2.29 7.00
C HIS A 33 4.63 0.85 6.60
N VAL A 34 4.44 0.63 5.30
CA VAL A 34 4.29 -0.70 4.71
C VAL A 34 5.27 -0.85 3.56
N VAL A 35 5.94 -2.00 3.52
CA VAL A 35 6.81 -2.38 2.40
C VAL A 35 6.38 -3.74 1.89
N LEU A 36 5.91 -3.79 0.65
CA LEU A 36 5.69 -5.04 -0.07
C LEU A 36 6.91 -5.32 -0.95
N ARG A 37 7.43 -6.55 -0.87
CA ARG A 37 8.56 -7.00 -1.69
C ARG A 37 8.27 -8.36 -2.30
N ARG A 38 8.49 -8.48 -3.60
CA ARG A 38 8.45 -9.76 -4.31
C ARG A 38 9.79 -10.46 -4.14
N THR A 39 9.74 -11.71 -3.69
CA THR A 39 10.91 -12.58 -3.52
C THR A 39 10.76 -13.84 -4.36
N ALA A 40 11.78 -14.71 -4.34
CA ALA A 40 11.69 -16.03 -4.97
C ALA A 40 10.59 -16.92 -4.37
N LEU A 41 10.20 -16.68 -3.11
CA LEU A 41 9.19 -17.48 -2.39
C LEU A 41 7.78 -16.87 -2.44
N GLY A 42 7.62 -15.68 -3.03
CA GLY A 42 6.36 -14.95 -3.07
C GLY A 42 6.48 -13.54 -2.48
N TRP A 43 5.35 -12.98 -2.09
CA TRP A 43 5.29 -11.64 -1.51
C TRP A 43 5.63 -11.66 -0.02
N GLU A 44 6.36 -10.65 0.43
CA GLU A 44 6.67 -10.39 1.83
C GLU A 44 6.14 -9.00 2.23
N LEU A 45 5.58 -8.90 3.43
CA LEU A 45 5.16 -7.65 4.05
C LEU A 45 6.18 -7.23 5.11
N GLY A 46 6.61 -5.96 5.04
CA GLY A 46 7.50 -5.32 6.00
C GLY A 46 7.05 -3.89 6.33
N GLY A 47 7.94 -3.13 6.99
CA GLY A 47 7.62 -1.82 7.56
C GLY A 47 7.29 -1.96 9.05
N ASP A 48 6.19 -1.32 9.48
CA ASP A 48 5.69 -1.38 10.86
C ASP A 48 5.23 -2.79 11.26
N VAL A 49 4.77 -3.57 10.28
CA VAL A 49 4.34 -4.96 10.45
C VAL A 49 5.18 -5.83 9.53
N ARG A 50 5.70 -6.94 10.08
CA ARG A 50 6.38 -7.99 9.32
C ARG A 50 5.51 -9.23 9.33
N ASP A 51 5.00 -9.63 8.17
CA ASP A 51 4.03 -10.71 8.05
C ASP A 51 4.04 -11.31 6.63
N LEU A 52 3.31 -12.40 6.44
CA LEU A 52 2.94 -12.86 5.10
C LEU A 52 1.72 -12.08 4.63
N PRO A 53 1.79 -11.41 3.47
CA PRO A 53 0.63 -10.73 2.93
C PRO A 53 -0.36 -11.72 2.34
N GLU A 54 -1.65 -11.40 2.40
CA GLU A 54 -2.69 -12.16 1.73
C GLU A 54 -2.59 -11.96 0.21
N PRO A 55 -2.39 -13.01 -0.61
CA PRO A 55 -2.16 -12.86 -2.05
C PRO A 55 -3.24 -12.05 -2.77
N ARG A 56 -4.52 -12.31 -2.46
CA ARG A 56 -5.65 -11.58 -3.05
C ARG A 56 -5.65 -10.09 -2.70
N SER A 57 -5.13 -9.73 -1.53
CA SER A 57 -5.01 -8.33 -1.12
C SER A 57 -3.87 -7.61 -1.84
N VAL A 58 -2.77 -8.32 -2.14
CA VAL A 58 -1.69 -7.77 -2.97
C VAL A 58 -2.16 -7.55 -4.39
N ASP A 59 -2.89 -8.52 -4.98
CA ASP A 59 -3.46 -8.38 -6.32
C ASP A 59 -4.42 -7.18 -6.39
N ARG A 60 -5.26 -6.99 -5.37
CA ARG A 60 -6.14 -5.82 -5.26
C ARG A 60 -5.37 -4.51 -5.17
N LEU A 61 -4.28 -4.45 -4.42
CA LEU A 61 -3.43 -3.24 -4.38
C LEU A 61 -2.85 -2.95 -5.77
N ILE A 62 -2.33 -3.96 -6.46
CA ILE A 62 -1.78 -3.80 -7.82
C ILE A 62 -2.87 -3.29 -8.77
N GLU A 63 -4.07 -3.88 -8.73
CA GLU A 63 -5.22 -3.44 -9.52
C GLU A 63 -5.60 -1.99 -9.23
N VAL A 64 -5.71 -1.60 -7.96
CA VAL A 64 -6.01 -0.21 -7.56
C VAL A 64 -4.94 0.75 -8.09
N LEU A 65 -3.65 0.40 -8.01
CA LEU A 65 -2.56 1.24 -8.54
C LEU A 65 -2.59 1.33 -10.08
N GLN A 66 -2.94 0.24 -10.76
CA GLN A 66 -3.01 0.18 -12.23
C GLN A 66 -4.21 0.95 -12.80
N THR A 67 -5.33 0.91 -12.11
CA THR A 67 -6.60 1.54 -12.51
C THR A 67 -6.74 2.96 -11.98
N SER A 68 -5.85 3.40 -11.09
CA SER A 68 -5.82 4.79 -10.63
C SER A 68 -5.45 5.71 -11.79
N GLU A 69 -6.30 6.70 -12.03
CA GLU A 69 -6.12 7.70 -13.07
C GLU A 69 -5.80 9.07 -12.47
N ARG A 70 -4.93 9.79 -13.18
CA ARG A 70 -4.60 11.19 -13.01
C ARG A 70 -5.60 12.00 -13.81
N SER A 71 -6.40 12.80 -13.14
CA SER A 71 -7.16 13.84 -13.82
C SER A 71 -6.26 15.04 -14.10
N ALA A 72 -6.67 15.88 -15.05
CA ALA A 72 -5.88 17.00 -15.57
C ALA A 72 -5.22 17.85 -14.46
N GLY A 73 -3.98 18.27 -14.73
CA GLY A 73 -3.16 19.08 -13.83
C GLY A 73 -3.86 20.35 -13.38
N ILE A 74 -3.66 20.71 -12.12
CA ILE A 74 -4.18 21.96 -11.58
C ILE A 74 -3.17 23.05 -11.91
N ALA A 75 -3.60 24.05 -12.66
CA ALA A 75 -2.82 25.28 -12.83
C ALA A 75 -2.67 25.95 -11.45
N GLY A 76 -1.52 25.77 -10.80
CA GLY A 76 -1.26 26.25 -9.46
C GLY A 76 0.18 26.01 -9.03
N ASP A 77 0.60 26.65 -7.93
CA ASP A 77 1.91 26.39 -7.34
C ASP A 77 1.90 25.01 -6.65
N ALA A 78 2.80 24.11 -7.08
CA ALA A 78 2.97 22.81 -6.45
C ALA A 78 3.34 22.88 -4.96
N GLY A 79 3.74 24.06 -4.48
CA GLY A 79 3.99 24.37 -3.09
C GLY A 79 2.79 24.81 -2.27
N ASP A 80 1.59 24.93 -2.86
CA ASP A 80 0.41 25.43 -2.16
C ASP A 80 0.06 24.53 -0.95
N PRO A 81 0.03 25.08 0.28
CA PRO A 81 -0.32 24.31 1.48
C PRO A 81 -1.74 23.75 1.45
N ALA A 82 -2.65 24.29 0.61
CA ALA A 82 -3.99 23.75 0.42
C ALA A 82 -3.99 22.30 -0.09
N TYR A 83 -2.96 21.92 -0.87
CA TYR A 83 -2.83 20.56 -1.38
C TYR A 83 -2.33 19.58 -0.32
N GLY A 84 -1.68 20.06 0.74
CA GLY A 84 -1.16 19.23 1.84
C GLY A 84 -0.12 18.18 1.42
N LEU A 85 0.59 18.38 0.29
CA LEU A 85 1.59 17.45 -0.22
C LEU A 85 2.87 17.39 0.65
N ARG A 86 3.06 18.36 1.54
CA ARG A 86 4.16 18.40 2.52
C ARG A 86 3.69 18.13 3.94
N ASP A 87 2.41 17.87 4.14
CA ASP A 87 1.85 17.64 5.47
C ASP A 87 2.32 16.28 6.02
N PRO A 88 2.46 16.14 7.35
CA PRO A 88 2.71 14.84 7.98
C PRO A 88 1.64 13.79 7.68
N GLY A 89 0.44 14.22 7.28
CA GLY A 89 -0.67 13.36 6.87
C GLY A 89 -0.64 12.93 5.40
N ALA A 90 0.33 13.40 4.60
CA ALA A 90 0.46 13.00 3.21
C ALA A 90 0.94 11.55 3.09
N TRP A 91 0.41 10.83 2.11
CA TRP A 91 0.90 9.52 1.73
C TRP A 91 2.02 9.65 0.71
N ARG A 92 3.06 8.81 0.82
CA ARG A 92 4.11 8.66 -0.18
C ARG A 92 4.17 7.21 -0.61
N LEU A 93 4.10 6.98 -1.91
CA LEU A 93 4.17 5.66 -2.50
C LEU A 93 5.36 5.62 -3.43
N GLU A 94 6.17 4.59 -3.32
CA GLU A 94 7.25 4.30 -4.24
C GLU A 94 7.08 2.88 -4.78
N VAL A 95 7.06 2.75 -6.10
CA VAL A 95 6.90 1.46 -6.76
C VAL A 95 8.08 1.19 -7.68
N THR A 96 8.53 -0.05 -7.72
CA THR A 96 9.60 -0.49 -8.63
C THR A 96 9.18 -1.75 -9.37
N THR A 97 9.45 -1.77 -10.67
CA THR A 97 9.31 -2.91 -11.58
C THR A 97 10.60 -3.06 -12.40
N PRO A 98 10.79 -4.17 -13.13
CA PRO A 98 11.90 -4.29 -14.09
C PRO A 98 11.90 -3.19 -15.16
N GLN A 99 10.73 -2.63 -15.48
CA GLN A 99 10.54 -1.64 -16.54
C GLN A 99 10.74 -0.21 -16.06
N GLY A 100 10.60 0.07 -14.75
CA GLY A 100 10.77 1.42 -14.23
C GLY A 100 10.49 1.57 -12.75
N ARG A 101 10.75 2.79 -12.26
CA ARG A 101 10.42 3.23 -10.91
C ARG A 101 9.54 4.47 -10.99
N GLY A 102 8.61 4.58 -10.05
CA GLY A 102 7.75 5.75 -9.90
C GLY A 102 7.49 6.05 -8.43
N ASP A 103 7.34 7.34 -8.13
CA ASP A 103 7.03 7.84 -6.81
C ASP A 103 5.92 8.89 -6.87
N VAL A 104 4.91 8.73 -6.02
CA VAL A 104 3.78 9.66 -5.93
C VAL A 104 3.52 10.05 -4.48
N THR A 105 3.31 11.33 -4.26
CA THR A 105 2.83 11.88 -3.00
C THR A 105 1.37 12.24 -3.13
N ILE A 106 0.54 11.81 -2.18
CA ILE A 106 -0.90 12.09 -2.13
C ILE A 106 -1.16 12.93 -0.88
N GLY A 107 -1.70 14.12 -1.08
CA GLY A 107 -2.00 15.09 -0.05
C GLY A 107 -3.45 15.05 0.39
N ARG A 108 -4.01 16.24 0.64
CA ARG A 108 -5.37 16.42 1.16
C ARG A 108 -6.42 16.00 0.13
N ARG A 109 -7.54 15.54 0.68
CA ARG A 109 -8.78 15.31 -0.07
C ARG A 109 -9.53 16.64 -0.22
N ASN A 110 -9.95 16.94 -1.44
CA ASN A 110 -10.84 18.04 -1.73
C ASN A 110 -12.27 17.66 -1.25
N PRO A 111 -12.88 18.43 -0.33
CA PRO A 111 -14.19 18.10 0.23
C PRO A 111 -15.35 18.28 -0.76
N VAL A 112 -15.16 19.05 -1.84
CA VAL A 112 -16.20 19.32 -2.85
C VAL A 112 -16.25 18.21 -3.89
N THR A 113 -15.10 17.79 -4.41
CA THR A 113 -15.02 16.77 -5.48
C THR A 113 -14.83 15.35 -4.93
N GLY A 114 -14.37 15.21 -3.69
CA GLY A 114 -13.99 13.93 -3.10
C GLY A 114 -12.67 13.35 -3.64
N HIS A 115 -12.01 14.03 -4.57
CA HIS A 115 -10.71 13.65 -5.12
C HIS A 115 -9.57 14.10 -4.20
N SER A 116 -8.41 13.46 -4.31
CA SER A 116 -7.21 13.87 -3.55
C SER A 116 -6.18 14.53 -4.45
N TYR A 117 -5.49 15.54 -3.93
CA TYR A 117 -4.35 16.14 -4.61
C TYR A 117 -3.17 15.17 -4.58
N ALA A 118 -2.43 15.07 -5.68
CA ALA A 118 -1.27 14.21 -5.79
C ALA A 118 -0.18 14.86 -6.66
N ARG A 119 1.06 14.41 -6.50
CA ARG A 119 2.22 14.90 -7.24
C ARG A 119 3.23 13.79 -7.47
N ASP A 120 3.82 13.76 -8.65
CA ASP A 120 4.96 12.90 -8.93
C ASP A 120 6.22 13.44 -8.26
N GLY A 121 6.83 12.59 -7.44
CA GLY A 121 8.05 12.87 -6.69
C GLY A 121 8.22 14.30 -6.17
N ASP A 122 9.48 14.73 -6.14
CA ASP A 122 9.84 16.09 -5.76
C ASP A 122 9.96 16.99 -6.99
N GLY A 123 8.97 17.87 -7.16
CA GLY A 123 8.94 18.89 -8.22
C GLY A 123 8.08 18.57 -9.44
N GLY A 124 7.33 17.46 -9.43
CA GLY A 124 6.33 17.17 -10.46
C GLY A 124 5.12 18.12 -10.42
N GLU A 125 4.29 18.04 -11.46
CA GLU A 125 3.02 18.75 -11.53
C GLU A 125 2.01 18.18 -10.51
N VAL A 126 1.16 19.06 -9.97
CA VAL A 126 0.06 18.64 -9.10
C VAL A 126 -1.15 18.26 -9.94
N PHE A 127 -1.65 17.07 -9.71
CA PHE A 127 -2.84 16.52 -10.32
C PHE A 127 -3.83 16.06 -9.25
N VAL A 128 -5.01 15.60 -9.66
CA VAL A 128 -5.97 14.97 -8.76
C VAL A 128 -6.20 13.52 -9.13
N ILE A 129 -6.42 12.70 -8.11
CA ILE A 129 -6.77 11.28 -8.26
C ILE A 129 -8.12 11.01 -7.59
N ALA A 130 -8.85 10.05 -8.14
CA ALA A 130 -10.08 9.56 -7.56
C ALA A 130 -9.84 8.91 -6.18
N ASP A 131 -10.91 8.74 -5.41
CA ASP A 131 -10.84 8.32 -4.00
C ASP A 131 -10.41 6.85 -3.78
N GLY A 132 -10.43 6.01 -4.82
CA GLY A 132 -10.16 4.57 -4.70
C GLY A 132 -8.83 4.23 -4.04
N LEU A 133 -7.73 4.84 -4.52
CA LEU A 133 -6.41 4.63 -3.92
C LEU A 133 -6.30 5.22 -2.50
N PRO A 134 -6.60 6.52 -2.25
CA PRO A 134 -6.61 7.07 -0.89
C PRO A 134 -7.41 6.24 0.12
N SER A 135 -8.61 5.78 -0.26
CA SER A 135 -9.46 4.94 0.58
C SER A 135 -8.84 3.57 0.86
N PHE A 136 -8.18 2.95 -0.11
CA PHE A 136 -7.43 1.71 0.12
C PHE A 136 -6.26 1.92 1.10
N LEU A 137 -5.47 2.98 0.94
CA LEU A 137 -4.33 3.28 1.81
C LEU A 137 -4.75 3.48 3.27
N ALA A 138 -5.92 4.09 3.50
CA ALA A 138 -6.50 4.27 4.82
C ALA A 138 -6.84 2.94 5.54
N THR A 139 -6.87 1.81 4.85
CA THR A 139 -7.10 0.47 5.43
C THR A 139 -5.82 -0.31 5.75
N LEU A 140 -4.65 0.24 5.40
CA LEU A 140 -3.36 -0.39 5.67
C LEU A 140 -2.96 -0.26 7.16
N PRO A 141 -2.16 -1.19 7.70
CA PRO A 141 -1.64 -2.40 7.04
C PRO A 141 -2.64 -3.56 6.97
N ASP A 142 -3.75 -3.49 7.72
CA ASP A 142 -4.66 -4.62 7.95
C ASP A 142 -5.28 -5.20 6.68
N ALA A 143 -5.50 -4.39 5.64
CA ALA A 143 -6.01 -4.89 4.36
C ALA A 143 -5.03 -5.85 3.65
N LEU A 144 -3.72 -5.74 3.88
CA LEU A 144 -2.72 -6.60 3.26
C LEU A 144 -2.39 -7.84 4.07
N ARG A 145 -2.77 -7.90 5.34
CA ARG A 145 -2.40 -9.01 6.22
C ARG A 145 -3.25 -10.25 5.93
N ALA A 146 -2.65 -11.43 6.06
CA ALA A 146 -3.37 -12.68 6.12
C ALA A 146 -4.43 -12.61 7.23
N ARG A 147 -5.70 -12.68 6.84
CA ARG A 147 -6.83 -12.68 7.77
C ARG A 147 -7.19 -14.08 8.26
N ASP A 148 -6.71 -15.09 7.55
CA ASP A 148 -6.86 -16.47 7.95
C ASP A 148 -5.80 -16.82 8.98
N LEU A 149 -6.24 -17.28 10.15
CA LEU A 149 -5.35 -17.79 11.20
C LEU A 149 -4.69 -19.11 10.78
N TRP A 150 -5.28 -19.82 9.82
CA TRP A 150 -4.82 -21.12 9.33
C TRP A 150 -4.94 -21.24 7.79
N PRO A 151 -4.14 -20.47 7.04
CA PRO A 151 -4.11 -20.61 5.59
C PRO A 151 -3.66 -22.04 5.24
N GLY A 152 -4.51 -22.76 4.50
CA GLY A 152 -4.24 -24.15 4.08
C GLY A 152 -5.12 -25.22 4.75
N TYR A 153 -5.93 -24.87 5.74
CA TYR A 153 -6.92 -25.78 6.32
C TYR A 153 -8.33 -25.36 5.90
N ALA A 154 -9.04 -26.26 5.20
CA ALA A 154 -10.48 -26.08 5.04
C ALA A 154 -11.12 -26.20 6.43
N PRO A 155 -12.00 -25.27 6.87
CA PRO A 155 -12.66 -25.38 8.17
C PRO A 155 -13.37 -26.72 8.39
N ALA A 156 -13.91 -27.30 7.32
CA ALA A 156 -14.52 -28.62 7.33
C ALA A 156 -13.53 -29.79 7.55
N ALA A 157 -12.23 -29.57 7.34
CA ALA A 157 -11.18 -30.55 7.60
C ALA A 157 -10.59 -30.42 9.01
N VAL A 158 -11.03 -29.43 9.79
CA VAL A 158 -10.60 -29.23 11.17
C VAL A 158 -11.55 -29.99 12.09
N ASP A 159 -11.12 -31.15 12.57
CA ASP A 159 -11.90 -31.98 13.50
C ASP A 159 -11.91 -31.40 14.93
N THR A 160 -10.77 -30.87 15.40
CA THR A 160 -10.63 -30.39 16.78
C THR A 160 -9.78 -29.12 16.85
N VAL A 161 -10.27 -28.09 17.54
CA VAL A 161 -9.49 -26.91 17.94
C VAL A 161 -9.35 -26.90 19.46
N ARG A 162 -8.12 -26.83 19.97
CA ARG A 162 -7.85 -26.67 21.41
C ARG A 162 -7.08 -25.38 21.68
N VAL A 163 -7.72 -24.45 22.37
CA VAL A 163 -7.10 -23.24 22.89
C VAL A 163 -6.71 -23.48 24.34
N ARG A 164 -5.42 -23.38 24.66
CA ARG A 164 -4.95 -23.43 26.05
C ARG A 164 -4.56 -22.02 26.49
N GLY A 165 -5.21 -21.52 27.55
CA GLY A 165 -4.75 -20.33 28.25
C GLY A 165 -3.37 -20.58 28.85
N ARG A 166 -2.54 -19.54 28.93
CA ARG A 166 -1.25 -19.59 29.63
C ARG A 166 -1.53 -19.97 31.08
N GLY A 167 -1.11 -21.16 31.49
CA GLY A 167 -1.58 -21.83 32.70
C GLY A 167 -1.48 -20.98 33.96
N ALA A 168 -2.59 -20.85 34.67
CA ALA A 168 -2.52 -20.69 36.12
C ALA A 168 -1.97 -22.01 36.68
N GLY A 169 -0.90 -21.90 37.48
CA GLY A 169 -0.05 -23.00 37.89
C GLY A 169 -0.80 -24.19 38.47
N ALA A 170 -0.35 -25.39 38.07
CA ALA A 170 -0.63 -26.62 38.78
C ALA A 170 -0.12 -26.50 40.22
N ALA A 171 -1.02 -26.58 41.19
CA ALA A 171 -0.64 -26.85 42.57
C ALA A 171 -0.38 -28.36 42.72
N PRO A 172 0.83 -28.78 43.18
CA PRO A 172 1.09 -30.18 43.42
C PRO A 172 0.26 -30.68 44.60
N HIS A 173 -0.35 -31.84 44.41
CA HIS A 173 -1.05 -32.56 45.47
C HIS A 173 0.02 -33.11 46.43
N SER A 174 -0.08 -32.74 47.71
CA SER A 174 0.54 -33.42 48.85
C SER A 174 -0.67 -33.78 49.72
N GLY A 175 -0.99 -35.04 49.97
CA GLY A 175 -0.23 -36.02 50.75
C GLY A 175 -1.20 -36.55 51.79
#